data_AF-X0S3G3-F1
#
_entry.id   AF-X0S3G3-F1
#
_cell.length_a   1.000
_cell.length_b   1.000
_cell.length_c   1.000
_cell.angle_alpha   90.00
_cell.angle_beta   90.00
_cell.angle_gamma   90.00
#
_symmetry.space_group_name_H-M   'P 1'
#
loop_
_entity.id
_entity.type
_entity.pdbx_description
1 polymer ?
#
loop_
_entity_poly.entity_id
_entity_poly.type
_entity_poly.pdbx_seq_one_letter_code
_entity_poly.pdbx_strand_id
1 'polypeptide(L)'
;MASESIFNEFENRELNTLELLLVLRSERLALTLQEFIQTRLSQGASAESIREILLNDLSTGGRIFSEFRSAIHSTARGSINRMRDASEYAEFGIETRYRWTAVLVRTCPDCIENHGAVQTWEEWEASLFGLPRSGGTICRDNCHCVLLPEETTELEPIQR
;
A
#
# COMPACT_ATOMS: atom_id res chain seq x y z
N MET A 1 -9.56 -24.11 15.44
CA MET A 1 -10.06 -23.22 16.51
C MET A 1 -9.07 -22.09 16.81
N ALA A 2 -7.81 -22.34 17.18
CA ALA A 2 -6.84 -21.25 17.41
C ALA A 2 -6.45 -20.50 16.10
N SER A 3 -6.19 -21.22 15.01
CA SER A 3 -5.84 -20.63 13.71
C SER A 3 -6.97 -19.78 13.10
N GLU A 4 -8.22 -20.20 13.27
CA GLU A 4 -9.41 -19.51 12.77
C GLU A 4 -9.65 -18.18 13.52
N SER A 5 -9.38 -18.14 14.82
CA SER A 5 -9.44 -16.91 15.62
C SER A 5 -8.39 -15.89 15.19
N ILE A 6 -7.16 -16.34 14.95
CA ILE A 6 -6.04 -15.50 14.51
C ILE A 6 -6.29 -14.96 13.10
N PHE A 7 -6.78 -15.81 12.19
CA PHE A 7 -7.15 -15.40 10.84
C PHE A 7 -8.21 -14.30 10.83
N ASN A 8 -9.27 -14.45 11.63
CA ASN A 8 -10.33 -13.44 11.73
C ASN A 8 -9.81 -12.10 12.30
N GLU A 9 -8.85 -12.14 13.23
CA GLU A 9 -8.22 -10.93 13.75
C GLU A 9 -7.44 -10.18 12.67
N PHE A 10 -6.61 -10.90 11.90
CA PHE A 10 -5.89 -10.34 10.76
C PHE A 10 -6.83 -9.77 9.69
N GLU A 11 -7.88 -10.50 9.35
CA GLU A 11 -8.85 -10.07 8.36
C GLU A 11 -9.55 -8.77 8.77
N ASN A 12 -10.06 -8.71 10.00
CA ASN A 12 -10.72 -7.51 10.53
C ASN A 12 -9.76 -6.31 10.55
N ARG A 13 -8.50 -6.53 10.92
CA ARG A 13 -7.48 -5.49 10.94
C ARG A 13 -7.17 -4.95 9.54
N GLU A 14 -7.04 -5.82 8.55
CA GLU A 14 -6.80 -5.42 7.16
C GLU A 14 -8.00 -4.69 6.56
N LEU A 15 -9.23 -5.10 6.89
CA LEU A 15 -10.45 -4.39 6.48
C LEU A 15 -10.51 -2.99 7.09
N ASN A 16 -10.23 -2.84 8.39
CA ASN A 16 -10.16 -1.53 9.05
C ASN A 16 -9.07 -0.63 8.42
N THR A 17 -7.93 -1.22 8.08
CA THR A 17 -6.83 -0.49 7.41
C THR A 17 -7.23 -0.05 6.01
N LEU A 18 -7.90 -0.92 5.25
CA LEU A 18 -8.43 -0.59 3.93
C LEU A 18 -9.43 0.58 4.02
N GLU A 19 -10.38 0.53 4.95
CA GLU A 19 -11.36 1.60 5.16
C GLU A 19 -10.67 2.94 5.44
N LEU A 20 -9.73 2.96 6.39
CA LEU A 20 -8.96 4.16 6.74
C LEU A 20 -8.21 4.71 5.52
N LEU A 21 -7.52 3.86 4.77
CA LEU A 21 -6.75 4.30 3.60
C LEU A 21 -7.65 4.88 2.51
N LEU A 22 -8.83 4.30 2.26
CA LEU A 22 -9.80 4.82 1.29
C LEU A 22 -10.34 6.20 1.70
N VAL A 23 -10.61 6.41 2.99
CA VAL A 23 -10.97 7.74 3.53
C VAL A 23 -9.85 8.74 3.28
N LEU A 24 -8.61 8.40 3.65
CA LEU A 24 -7.44 9.27 3.44
C LEU A 24 -7.20 9.59 1.96
N ARG A 25 -7.45 8.65 1.04
CA ARG A 25 -7.38 8.91 -0.41
C ARG A 25 -8.41 9.97 -0.83
N SER A 26 -9.61 9.91 -0.28
CA SER A 26 -10.69 10.84 -0.57
C SER A 26 -10.42 12.24 -0.02
N GLU A 27 -9.88 12.33 1.20
CA GLU A 27 -9.44 13.60 1.80
C GLU A 27 -8.32 14.26 0.98
N ARG A 28 -7.34 13.47 0.52
CA ARG A 28 -6.27 13.97 -0.34
C ARG A 28 -6.80 14.50 -1.67
N LEU A 29 -7.80 13.86 -2.27
CA LEU A 29 -8.45 14.38 -3.47
C LEU A 29 -9.11 15.73 -3.19
N ALA A 30 -9.80 15.88 -2.06
CA ALA A 30 -10.43 17.14 -1.67
C ALA A 30 -9.40 18.28 -1.58
N LEU A 31 -8.25 18.04 -0.94
CA LEU A 31 -7.14 19.01 -0.87
C LEU A 31 -6.61 19.36 -2.28
N THR A 32 -6.40 18.35 -3.12
CA THR A 32 -5.92 18.53 -4.51
C THR A 32 -6.89 19.39 -5.32
N LEU A 33 -8.20 19.17 -5.16
CA LEU A 33 -9.24 19.98 -5.80
C LEU A 33 -9.25 21.42 -5.28
N GLN A 34 -9.13 21.62 -3.97
CA GLN A 34 -9.05 22.95 -3.37
C GLN A 34 -7.86 23.74 -3.90
N GLU A 35 -6.66 23.14 -3.90
CA GLU A 35 -5.44 23.76 -4.42
C GLU A 35 -5.60 24.12 -5.91
N PHE A 36 -6.14 23.20 -6.71
CA PHE A 36 -6.39 23.43 -8.13
C PHE A 36 -7.35 24.60 -8.35
N ILE A 37 -8.50 24.61 -7.67
CA ILE A 37 -9.52 25.66 -7.80
C ILE A 37 -8.94 27.01 -7.37
N GLN A 38 -8.29 27.09 -6.21
CA GLN A 38 -7.69 28.33 -5.70
C GLN A 38 -6.64 28.88 -6.66
N THR A 39 -5.77 28.02 -7.18
CA THR A 39 -4.75 28.40 -8.17
C THR A 39 -5.37 28.93 -9.46
N ARG A 40 -6.46 28.31 -9.94
CA ARG A 40 -7.14 28.77 -11.15
C ARG A 40 -7.88 30.10 -10.94
N LEU A 41 -8.52 30.27 -9.79
CA LEU A 41 -9.18 31.53 -9.43
C LEU A 41 -8.17 32.67 -9.32
N SER A 42 -7.00 32.44 -8.71
CA SER A 42 -5.95 33.47 -8.61
C SER A 42 -5.33 33.85 -9.97
N GLN A 43 -5.42 32.95 -10.95
CA GLN A 43 -5.07 33.19 -12.36
C GLN A 43 -6.19 33.87 -13.17
N GLY A 44 -7.33 34.18 -12.56
CA GLY A 44 -8.46 34.87 -13.20
C GLY A 44 -9.41 33.96 -13.99
N ALA A 45 -9.35 32.63 -13.80
CA ALA A 45 -10.32 31.73 -14.41
C ALA A 45 -11.72 31.89 -13.77
N SER A 46 -12.78 31.76 -14.57
CA SER A 46 -14.16 31.74 -14.07
C SER A 46 -14.52 30.39 -13.44
N ALA A 47 -15.51 30.39 -12.55
CA ALA A 47 -16.02 29.17 -11.93
C ALA A 47 -16.53 28.16 -12.98
N GLU A 48 -17.22 28.63 -14.03
CA GLU A 48 -17.68 27.80 -15.14
C GLU A 48 -16.53 27.12 -15.88
N SER A 49 -15.45 27.86 -16.19
CA SER A 49 -14.28 27.28 -16.87
C SER A 49 -13.59 26.23 -16.00
N ILE A 50 -13.47 26.49 -14.69
CA ILE A 50 -12.90 25.52 -13.74
C ILE A 50 -13.76 24.26 -13.68
N ARG A 51 -15.09 24.41 -13.62
CA ARG A 51 -16.04 23.30 -13.62
C ARG A 51 -15.90 22.45 -14.89
N GLU A 52 -15.83 23.07 -16.06
CA GLU A 52 -15.65 22.35 -17.33
C GLU A 52 -14.35 21.56 -17.36
N ILE A 53 -13.24 22.15 -16.89
CA ILE A 53 -11.95 21.47 -16.81
C ILE A 53 -12.03 20.25 -15.88
N LEU A 54 -12.62 20.41 -14.69
CA LEU A 54 -12.75 19.31 -13.72
C LEU A 54 -13.67 18.19 -14.24
N LEU A 55 -14.76 18.54 -14.92
CA LEU A 55 -15.65 17.55 -15.55
C LEU A 55 -14.94 16.81 -16.68
N ASN A 56 -14.14 17.52 -17.49
CA ASN A 56 -13.35 16.90 -18.54
C ASN A 56 -12.24 16.00 -17.97
N ASP A 57 -11.54 16.43 -16.92
CA ASP A 57 -10.54 15.60 -16.20
C ASP A 57 -11.21 14.33 -15.65
N LEU A 58 -12.40 14.46 -15.07
CA LEU A 58 -13.16 13.32 -14.56
C LEU A 58 -13.54 12.34 -15.67
N SER A 59 -14.11 12.82 -16.78
CA SER A 59 -14.66 11.97 -17.85
C SER A 59 -13.59 11.33 -18.72
N THR A 60 -12.48 12.03 -18.97
CA THR A 60 -11.40 11.57 -19.86
C THR A 60 -10.27 10.86 -19.14
N GLY A 61 -10.28 10.85 -17.80
CA GLY A 61 -9.15 10.32 -17.03
C GLY A 61 -7.95 11.27 -17.04
N GLY A 62 -8.21 12.57 -16.94
CA GLY A 62 -7.19 13.58 -16.70
C GLY A 62 -6.43 13.36 -15.39
N ARG A 63 -5.45 14.22 -15.14
CA ARG A 63 -4.44 14.02 -14.09
C ARG A 63 -5.06 13.82 -12.71
N ILE A 64 -5.99 14.70 -12.30
CA ILE A 64 -6.51 14.71 -10.92
C ILE A 64 -7.27 13.42 -10.61
N PHE A 65 -8.24 13.07 -11.45
CA PHE A 65 -9.09 11.92 -11.17
C PHE A 65 -8.45 10.59 -11.58
N SER A 66 -7.49 10.55 -12.52
CA SER A 66 -6.73 9.33 -12.80
C SER A 66 -5.73 8.98 -11.68
N GLU A 67 -5.08 9.98 -11.08
CA GLU A 67 -4.22 9.78 -9.91
C GLU A 67 -5.03 9.23 -8.73
N PHE A 68 -6.21 9.79 -8.46
CA PHE A 68 -7.11 9.28 -7.42
C PHE A 68 -7.56 7.84 -7.66
N ARG A 69 -8.01 7.51 -8.88
CA ARG A 69 -8.38 6.14 -9.25
C ARG A 69 -7.22 5.17 -9.10
N SER A 70 -6.02 5.59 -9.53
CA SER A 70 -4.81 4.79 -9.40
C SER A 70 -4.46 4.53 -7.94
N ALA A 71 -4.63 5.53 -7.06
CA ALA A 71 -4.41 5.38 -5.63
C ALA A 71 -5.42 4.44 -4.98
N ILE A 72 -6.70 4.49 -5.35
CA ILE A 72 -7.71 3.52 -4.88
C ILE A 72 -7.32 2.11 -5.33
N HIS A 73 -7.00 1.96 -6.62
CA HIS A 73 -6.66 0.65 -7.19
C HIS A 73 -5.42 0.04 -6.52
N SER A 74 -4.35 0.82 -6.30
CA SER A 74 -3.16 0.33 -5.59
C SER A 74 -3.48 -0.03 -4.14
N THR A 75 -4.30 0.78 -3.45
CA THR A 75 -4.72 0.51 -2.06
C THR A 75 -5.47 -0.81 -1.98
N ALA A 76 -6.51 -0.99 -2.80
CA ALA A 76 -7.33 -2.20 -2.83
C ALA A 76 -6.50 -3.43 -3.18
N ARG A 77 -5.65 -3.34 -4.21
CA ARG A 77 -4.75 -4.44 -4.60
C ARG A 77 -3.75 -4.77 -3.49
N GLY A 78 -3.22 -3.76 -2.80
CA GLY A 78 -2.34 -3.93 -1.65
C GLY A 78 -3.01 -4.73 -0.54
N SER A 79 -4.22 -4.33 -0.14
CA SER A 79 -5.00 -5.01 0.90
C SER A 79 -5.37 -6.45 0.52
N ILE A 80 -5.83 -6.71 -0.71
CA ILE A 80 -6.15 -8.07 -1.17
C ILE A 80 -4.91 -8.99 -1.05
N ASN A 81 -3.73 -8.49 -1.44
CA ASN A 81 -2.50 -9.30 -1.32
C ASN A 81 -2.12 -9.53 0.14
N ARG A 82 -2.28 -8.55 1.04
CA ARG A 82 -2.00 -8.76 2.47
C ARG A 82 -2.99 -9.72 3.13
N MET A 83 -4.26 -9.68 2.75
CA MET A 83 -5.25 -10.66 3.21
C MET A 83 -4.92 -12.08 2.73
N ARG A 84 -4.41 -12.22 1.50
CA ARG A 84 -3.87 -13.50 1.02
C ARG A 84 -2.68 -13.94 1.87
N ASP A 85 -1.75 -13.02 2.15
CA ASP A 85 -0.56 -13.35 2.94
C ASP A 85 -0.93 -13.70 4.41
N ALA A 86 -2.03 -13.15 4.93
CA ALA A 86 -2.56 -13.46 6.27
C ALA A 86 -2.91 -14.93 6.48
N SER A 87 -3.29 -15.68 5.45
CA SER A 87 -3.49 -17.13 5.61
C SER A 87 -2.18 -17.87 5.88
N GLU A 88 -1.07 -17.42 5.29
CA GLU A 88 0.26 -17.99 5.57
C GLU A 88 0.67 -17.66 7.02
N TYR A 89 0.46 -16.42 7.48
CA TYR A 89 0.79 -16.03 8.85
C TYR A 89 -0.06 -16.72 9.91
N ALA A 90 -1.34 -17.02 9.61
CA ALA A 90 -2.19 -17.80 10.51
C ALA A 90 -1.73 -19.26 10.66
N GLU A 91 -1.01 -19.81 9.68
CA GLU A 91 -0.44 -21.16 9.73
C GLU A 91 0.84 -21.20 10.58
N PHE A 92 1.76 -20.26 10.36
CA PHE A 92 3.06 -20.23 11.05
C PHE A 92 3.04 -19.50 12.39
N GLY A 93 2.06 -18.64 12.65
CA GLY A 93 1.91 -17.89 13.89
C GLY A 93 2.71 -16.59 13.95
N ILE A 94 2.33 -15.71 14.88
CA ILE A 94 2.89 -14.35 15.04
C ILE A 94 4.30 -14.32 15.65
N GLU A 95 4.63 -15.34 16.45
CA GLU A 95 5.95 -15.52 17.08
C GLU A 95 7.03 -15.98 16.09
N THR A 96 6.60 -16.45 14.91
CA THR A 96 7.52 -16.87 13.86
C THR A 96 8.30 -15.68 13.33
N ARG A 97 9.57 -15.93 13.03
CA ARG A 97 10.46 -14.96 12.41
C ARG A 97 10.26 -15.00 10.90
N TYR A 98 10.03 -13.84 10.31
CA TYR A 98 9.79 -13.69 8.88
C TYR A 98 10.93 -12.93 8.21
N ARG A 99 11.41 -13.50 7.11
CA ARG A 99 12.42 -12.93 6.23
C ARG A 99 11.75 -12.09 5.14
N TRP A 100 12.20 -10.84 5.01
CA TRP A 100 11.79 -9.99 3.91
C TRP A 100 12.40 -10.46 2.61
N THR A 101 11.55 -10.90 1.69
CA THR A 101 11.96 -11.43 0.39
C THR A 101 11.53 -10.47 -0.70
N ALA A 102 12.51 -9.74 -1.22
CA ALA A 102 12.30 -8.83 -2.33
C ALA A 102 12.22 -9.57 -3.66
N VAL A 103 11.19 -9.27 -4.47
CA VAL A 103 11.10 -9.75 -5.85
C VAL A 103 12.11 -8.96 -6.68
N LEU A 104 13.20 -9.60 -7.11
CA LEU A 104 14.41 -8.97 -7.68
C LEU A 104 14.24 -8.35 -9.09
N VAL A 105 13.00 -8.18 -9.57
CA VAL A 105 12.70 -7.49 -10.83
C VAL A 105 12.10 -6.12 -10.50
N ARG A 106 12.80 -5.05 -10.86
CA ARG A 106 12.40 -3.65 -10.60
C ARG A 106 12.16 -3.34 -9.11
N THR A 107 12.94 -3.96 -8.25
CA THR A 107 12.93 -3.75 -6.80
C THR A 107 13.36 -2.33 -6.45
N CYS A 108 12.63 -1.67 -5.56
CA CYS A 108 13.03 -0.35 -5.08
C CYS A 108 14.20 -0.44 -4.07
N PRO A 109 14.94 0.67 -3.83
CA PRO A 109 16.08 0.69 -2.90
C PRO A 109 15.74 0.16 -1.50
N ASP A 110 14.63 0.59 -0.90
CA ASP A 110 14.21 0.13 0.42
C ASP A 110 14.01 -1.39 0.46
N CYS A 111 13.43 -1.96 -0.61
CA CYS A 111 13.19 -3.39 -0.70
C CYS A 111 14.47 -4.19 -0.95
N ILE A 112 15.47 -3.61 -1.63
CA ILE A 112 16.80 -4.21 -1.79
C ILE A 112 17.53 -4.22 -0.43
N GLU A 113 17.46 -3.11 0.31
CA GLU A 113 18.08 -2.98 1.63
C GLU A 113 17.48 -3.95 2.64
N ASN A 114 16.16 -4.12 2.63
CA ASN A 114 15.47 -5.04 3.51
C ASN A 114 15.58 -6.51 3.06
N HIS A 115 16.01 -6.80 1.84
CA HIS A 115 16.08 -8.17 1.35
C HIS A 115 16.98 -9.05 2.25
N GLY A 116 16.40 -10.13 2.77
CA GLY A 116 17.06 -11.06 3.67
C GLY A 116 17.02 -10.68 5.15
N ALA A 117 16.58 -9.46 5.50
CA ALA A 117 16.37 -9.06 6.88
C ALA A 117 15.28 -9.92 7.52
N VAL A 118 15.43 -10.21 8.82
CA VAL A 118 14.52 -11.09 9.56
C VAL A 118 14.07 -10.42 10.85
N GLN A 119 12.75 -10.38 11.04
CA GLN A 119 12.10 -9.86 12.23
C GLN A 119 10.85 -10.69 12.52
N THR A 120 10.31 -10.61 13.74
CA THR A 120 8.96 -11.14 14.01
C THR A 120 7.92 -10.31 13.28
N TRP A 121 6.68 -10.82 13.24
CA TRP A 121 5.58 -10.08 12.63
C TRP A 121 5.35 -8.72 13.27
N GLU A 122 5.29 -8.68 14.60
CA GLU A 122 5.07 -7.44 15.37
C GLU A 122 6.21 -6.44 15.17
N GLU A 123 7.46 -6.92 15.09
CA GLU A 123 8.62 -6.08 14.82
C GLU A 123 8.56 -5.45 13.43
N TRP A 124 8.19 -6.22 12.40
CA TRP A 124 8.03 -5.70 11.04
C TRP A 124 6.96 -4.61 10.98
N GLU A 125 5.84 -4.86 11.64
CA GLU A 125 4.73 -3.93 11.67
C GLU A 125 5.06 -2.63 12.42
N ALA A 126 5.80 -2.72 13.52
CA ALA A 126 6.26 -1.56 14.27
C ALA A 126 7.45 -0.83 13.60
N SER A 127 8.09 -1.45 12.60
CA SER A 127 9.20 -0.86 11.87
C SER A 127 8.77 0.34 11.02
N LEU A 128 9.73 1.21 10.67
CA LEU A 128 9.48 2.33 9.75
C LEU A 128 9.04 1.88 8.34
N PHE A 129 9.44 0.67 7.93
CA PHE A 129 9.07 0.11 6.63
C PHE A 129 7.66 -0.50 6.65
N GLY A 130 7.18 -0.87 7.84
CA GLY A 130 5.96 -1.62 8.04
C GLY A 130 5.98 -2.97 7.33
N LEU A 131 4.79 -3.51 7.11
CA LEU A 131 4.60 -4.71 6.30
C LEU A 131 4.75 -4.41 4.81
N PRO A 132 5.13 -5.37 3.95
CA PRO A 132 5.04 -5.19 2.51
C PRO A 132 3.65 -4.68 2.11
N ARG A 133 3.61 -3.67 1.24
CA ARG A 133 2.38 -3.01 0.74
C ARG A 133 1.63 -2.16 1.77
N SER A 134 2.14 -1.97 2.97
CA SER A 134 1.52 -1.10 4.00
C SER A 134 1.66 0.39 3.72
N GLY A 135 2.60 0.79 2.85
CA GLY A 135 2.89 2.18 2.55
C GLY A 135 4.22 2.71 3.09
N GLY A 136 4.92 1.97 3.95
CA GLY A 136 6.17 2.45 4.60
C GLY A 136 7.40 2.49 3.70
N THR A 137 7.41 1.74 2.60
CA THR A 137 8.47 1.81 1.57
C THR A 137 8.16 2.82 0.48
N ILE A 138 9.16 3.20 -0.33
CA ILE A 138 9.00 4.10 -1.48
C ILE A 138 8.05 3.53 -2.55
N CYS A 139 7.95 2.20 -2.68
CA CYS A 139 6.96 1.57 -3.55
C CYS A 139 5.55 1.55 -2.95
N ARG A 140 5.40 1.84 -1.66
CA ARG A 140 4.13 1.95 -0.93
C ARG A 140 3.26 0.71 -1.16
N ASP A 141 1.97 0.92 -1.45
CA ASP A 141 0.97 -0.12 -1.73
C ASP A 141 1.30 -0.94 -3.00
N ASN A 142 2.23 -0.47 -3.85
CA ASN A 142 2.69 -1.19 -5.04
C ASN A 142 3.88 -2.14 -4.77
N CYS A 143 4.27 -2.31 -3.51
CA CYS A 143 5.32 -3.26 -3.15
C CYS A 143 4.97 -4.68 -3.60
N HIS A 144 5.94 -5.40 -4.17
CA HIS A 144 5.76 -6.80 -4.56
C HIS A 144 6.46 -7.79 -3.62
N CYS A 145 7.21 -7.29 -2.63
CA CYS A 145 7.91 -8.12 -1.65
C CYS A 145 6.92 -8.91 -0.79
N VAL A 146 7.43 -9.99 -0.20
CA VAL A 146 6.67 -10.87 0.69
C VAL A 146 7.49 -11.15 1.93
N LEU A 147 6.82 -11.46 3.04
CA LEU A 147 7.44 -11.97 4.25
C LEU A 147 7.25 -13.48 4.25
N LEU A 148 8.35 -14.23 4.30
CA LEU A 148 8.33 -15.69 4.31
C LEU A 148 8.96 -16.20 5.61
N PRO A 149 8.50 -17.33 6.19
CA PRO A 149 9.11 -17.86 7.41
C PRO A 149 10.61 -18.11 7.22
N GLU A 150 11.42 -17.70 8.21
CA GLU A 150 12.89 -17.87 8.15
C GLU A 150 13.30 -19.33 8.00
N GLU A 151 12.58 -20.25 8.65
CA GLU A 151 12.91 -21.68 8.67
C GLU A 151 12.72 -22.35 7.31
N THR A 152 11.82 -21.84 6.47
CA THR A 152 11.48 -22.44 5.17
C THR A 152 12.04 -21.67 3.99
N THR A 153 12.78 -20.57 4.24
CA THR A 153 13.25 -19.66 3.19
C THR A 153 14.77 -19.56 3.17
N GLU A 154 15.37 -20.20 2.16
CA GLU A 154 16.76 -19.97 1.76
C GLU A 154 16.81 -18.99 0.59
N LEU A 155 17.57 -17.89 0.74
CA LEU A 155 17.78 -16.92 -0.35
C LEU A 155 19.12 -17.18 -0.99
N GLU A 156 19.14 -17.40 -2.30
CA GLU A 156 20.37 -17.33 -3.07
C GLU A 156 20.91 -15.88 -3.06
N PRO A 157 22.24 -15.68 -3.05
CA PRO A 157 22.82 -14.34 -3.07
C PRO A 157 22.33 -13.57 -4.30
N ILE A 158 21.95 -12.30 -4.09
CA ILE A 158 21.53 -11.40 -5.17
C ILE A 158 22.66 -11.31 -6.20
N GLN A 159 22.51 -11.99 -7.34
CA GLN A 159 23.39 -11.82 -8.48
C GLN A 159 23.10 -10.45 -9.09
N ARG A 160 24.00 -9.49 -8.86
CA ARG A 160 23.95 -8.15 -9.47
C ARG A 160 24.62 -8.14 -10.83
#